data_AF-A0A2N0HEC5-F1
#
_entry.id   AF-A0A2N0HEC5-F1
#
_cell.length_a   1.000
_cell.length_b   1.000
_cell.length_c   1.000
_cell.angle_alpha   90.00
_cell.angle_beta   90.00
_cell.angle_gamma   90.00
#
_symmetry.space_group_name_H-M   'P 1'
#
loop_
_entity.id
_entity.type
_entity.pdbx_description
1 polymer ?
#
loop_
_entity_poly.entity_id
_entity_poly.type
_entity_poly.pdbx_seq_one_letter_code
_entity_poly.pdbx_strand_id
1 'polypeptide(L)'
;MKKTLIITLSLLLFSCKKETKIINIENIHPKIENLAVLDTLERFSDSTNFGIKNKIDIYRIGTNHNTFIKIYLYEKNINYCEIKDSLTIEGTRINDLKVEVNDFNNDNIKDILFTSGMAARGGNNVQTLILYSPKNKSLNWIKNSENFPNLMYNEKLDCIDACILTGGQTTYFLKIKNDSLKEFANVDQRDGRIITEILDKNGKWKEIENIKDEPESFDRFINFNPIEKRK
;
A
#
# COMPACT_ATOMS: atom_id res chain seq x y z
N MET A 1 -29.64 -41.26 62.12
CA MET A 1 -28.90 -40.13 62.71
C MET A 1 -28.68 -39.08 61.62
N LYS A 2 -29.33 -37.92 61.78
CA LYS A 2 -29.22 -36.74 60.91
C LYS A 2 -27.87 -36.07 61.14
N LYS A 3 -27.25 -35.55 60.09
CA LYS A 3 -26.56 -34.24 60.11
C LYS A 3 -26.49 -33.66 58.71
N THR A 4 -27.49 -32.82 58.46
CA THR A 4 -27.55 -31.79 57.42
C THR A 4 -26.46 -30.75 57.69
N LEU A 5 -25.71 -30.31 56.69
CA LEU A 5 -25.00 -29.04 56.73
C LEU A 5 -25.35 -28.26 55.45
N ILE A 6 -26.27 -27.33 55.62
CA ILE A 6 -26.65 -26.32 54.64
C ILE A 6 -25.61 -25.20 54.76
N ILE A 7 -24.85 -24.93 53.70
CA ILE A 7 -24.04 -23.72 53.58
C ILE A 7 -24.78 -22.80 52.61
N THR A 8 -25.54 -21.88 53.19
CA THR A 8 -26.07 -20.68 52.54
C THR A 8 -24.93 -19.67 52.38
N LEU A 9 -24.49 -19.42 51.15
CA LEU A 9 -23.61 -18.29 50.84
C LEU A 9 -24.43 -17.19 50.15
N SER A 10 -24.63 -16.11 50.88
CA SER A 10 -25.38 -14.91 50.50
C SER A 10 -24.93 -14.34 49.16
N LEU A 11 -25.89 -14.16 48.26
CA LEU A 11 -25.82 -13.24 47.13
C LEU A 11 -25.70 -11.80 47.66
N LEU A 12 -24.49 -11.24 47.66
CA LEU A 12 -24.30 -9.80 47.75
C LEU A 12 -24.57 -9.19 46.37
N LEU A 13 -25.81 -8.71 46.19
CA LEU A 13 -26.17 -7.82 45.09
C LEU A 13 -25.46 -6.48 45.30
N PHE A 14 -24.28 -6.31 44.71
CA PHE A 14 -23.71 -4.99 44.47
C PHE A 14 -24.54 -4.28 43.39
N SER A 15 -25.58 -3.57 43.86
CA SER A 15 -26.30 -2.59 43.07
C SER A 15 -25.38 -1.41 42.76
N CYS A 16 -24.64 -1.50 41.66
CA CYS A 16 -23.97 -0.35 41.06
C CYS A 16 -25.05 0.57 40.46
N LYS A 17 -25.49 1.58 41.24
CA LYS A 17 -26.18 2.74 40.70
C LYS A 17 -25.23 3.44 39.74
N LYS A 18 -25.43 3.22 38.44
CA LYS A 18 -24.78 4.02 37.40
C LYS A 18 -25.47 5.38 37.44
N GLU A 19 -24.79 6.39 37.99
CA GLU A 19 -25.17 7.79 37.81
C GLU A 19 -25.16 8.08 36.31
N THR A 20 -26.35 8.21 35.74
CA THR A 20 -26.54 8.72 34.39
C THR A 20 -26.18 10.20 34.43
N LYS A 21 -24.92 10.56 34.12
CA LYS A 21 -24.60 11.91 33.68
C LYS A 21 -25.36 12.16 32.39
N ILE A 22 -26.47 12.86 32.48
CA ILE A 22 -27.12 13.51 31.35
C ILE A 22 -26.13 14.56 30.87
N ILE A 23 -25.37 14.23 29.84
CA ILE A 23 -24.65 15.23 29.06
C ILE A 23 -25.73 15.94 28.26
N ASN A 24 -25.93 17.22 28.52
CA ASN A 24 -26.72 18.08 27.62
C ASN A 24 -26.04 18.06 26.26
N ILE A 25 -26.60 17.29 25.33
CA ILE A 25 -26.24 17.31 23.91
C ILE A 25 -26.98 18.48 23.27
N GLU A 26 -26.72 19.68 23.74
CA GLU A 26 -26.99 20.90 22.99
C GLU A 26 -25.61 21.46 22.64
N ASN A 27 -25.28 21.42 21.35
CA ASN A 27 -24.03 21.90 20.74
C ASN A 27 -22.86 20.90 20.60
N ILE A 28 -23.15 19.67 20.16
CA ILE A 28 -22.24 19.00 19.22
C ILE A 28 -22.93 19.08 17.86
N HIS A 29 -22.83 20.24 17.22
CA HIS A 29 -22.95 20.28 15.77
C HIS A 29 -21.78 19.45 15.24
N PRO A 30 -21.99 18.29 14.59
CA PRO A 30 -20.97 17.80 13.70
C PRO A 30 -20.73 18.95 12.73
N LYS A 31 -19.47 19.38 12.63
CA LYS A 31 -19.06 20.26 11.56
C LYS A 31 -19.33 19.45 10.29
N ILE A 32 -20.52 19.61 9.73
CA ILE A 32 -20.85 19.11 8.42
C ILE A 32 -19.98 19.95 7.50
N GLU A 33 -18.76 19.47 7.27
CA GLU A 33 -18.08 19.83 6.05
C GLU A 33 -19.04 19.39 4.95
N ASN A 34 -19.66 20.37 4.32
CA ASN A 34 -20.32 20.21 3.03
C ASN A 34 -19.24 19.69 2.08
N LEU A 35 -18.99 18.37 2.08
CA LEU A 35 -18.23 17.72 1.03
C LEU A 35 -19.09 17.83 -0.22
N ALA A 36 -18.79 18.87 -0.98
CA ALA A 36 -19.41 19.17 -2.24
C ALA A 36 -19.28 18.00 -3.23
N VAL A 37 -20.20 18.01 -4.20
CA VAL A 37 -20.40 17.10 -5.33
C VAL A 37 -19.29 16.05 -5.52
N LEU A 38 -19.71 14.79 -5.39
CA LEU A 38 -18.88 13.62 -5.53
C LEU A 38 -18.94 13.09 -6.95
N ASP A 39 -18.05 13.54 -7.82
CA ASP A 39 -17.98 13.04 -9.18
C ASP A 39 -17.03 11.85 -9.24
N THR A 40 -17.54 10.70 -9.70
CA THR A 40 -16.68 9.60 -10.10
C THR A 40 -15.97 10.00 -11.39
N LEU A 41 -14.69 10.30 -11.29
CA LEU A 41 -13.88 10.76 -12.42
C LEU A 41 -13.47 9.59 -13.30
N GLU A 42 -13.00 8.51 -12.68
CA GLU A 42 -12.54 7.30 -13.37
C GLU A 42 -12.89 6.05 -12.57
N ARG A 43 -13.02 4.93 -13.29
CA ARG A 43 -13.28 3.62 -12.71
C ARG A 43 -12.44 2.56 -13.41
N PHE A 44 -11.81 1.70 -12.61
CA PHE A 44 -11.28 0.41 -13.03
C PHE A 44 -12.09 -0.72 -12.39
N SER A 45 -12.31 -1.80 -13.12
CA SER A 45 -12.99 -3.00 -12.64
C SER A 45 -12.31 -4.23 -13.20
N ASP A 46 -11.94 -5.16 -12.34
CA ASP A 46 -11.46 -6.50 -12.74
C ASP A 46 -12.24 -7.56 -11.97
N SER A 47 -12.47 -8.70 -12.62
CA SER A 47 -13.15 -9.82 -11.97
C SER A 47 -12.59 -11.19 -12.36
N THR A 48 -11.46 -11.18 -13.07
CA THR A 48 -10.88 -12.35 -13.72
C THR A 48 -9.45 -12.58 -13.32
N ASN A 49 -8.71 -11.52 -13.00
CA ASN A 49 -7.27 -11.57 -12.83
C ASN A 49 -6.85 -11.33 -11.37
N PHE A 50 -7.50 -10.43 -10.64
CA PHE A 50 -7.11 -10.04 -9.29
C PHE A 50 -7.38 -11.12 -8.23
N GLY A 51 -6.46 -11.22 -7.26
CA GLY A 51 -6.55 -12.15 -6.13
C GLY A 51 -6.68 -13.60 -6.61
N ILE A 52 -7.62 -14.34 -6.01
CA ILE A 52 -7.99 -15.69 -6.45
C ILE A 52 -9.20 -15.63 -7.42
N LYS A 53 -9.14 -14.74 -8.42
CA LYS A 53 -10.25 -14.36 -9.31
C LYS A 53 -11.40 -13.64 -8.59
N ASN A 54 -11.05 -12.83 -7.60
CA ASN A 54 -11.97 -11.95 -6.91
C ASN A 54 -12.44 -10.83 -7.84
N LYS A 55 -13.57 -10.20 -7.52
CA LYS A 55 -13.96 -8.95 -8.16
C LYS A 55 -13.38 -7.78 -7.36
N ILE A 56 -12.83 -6.79 -8.06
CA ILE A 56 -12.34 -5.55 -7.50
C ILE A 56 -12.85 -4.37 -8.32
N ASP A 57 -13.31 -3.32 -7.65
CA ASP A 57 -13.62 -2.04 -8.27
C ASP A 57 -12.74 -0.95 -7.63
N ILE A 58 -12.13 -0.11 -8.45
CA ILE A 58 -11.33 1.04 -8.04
C ILE A 58 -11.94 2.29 -8.65
N TYR A 59 -12.21 3.29 -7.82
CA TYR A 59 -12.83 4.54 -8.22
C TYR A 59 -11.89 5.69 -7.89
N ARG A 60 -11.58 6.52 -8.88
CA ARG A 60 -11.01 7.85 -8.66
C ARG A 60 -12.15 8.84 -8.53
N ILE A 61 -12.23 9.50 -7.39
CA ILE A 61 -13.36 10.35 -7.04
C ILE A 61 -12.87 11.75 -6.73
N GLY A 62 -13.45 12.73 -7.42
CA GLY A 62 -13.17 14.15 -7.23
C GLY A 62 -14.13 14.79 -6.24
N THR A 63 -13.62 15.76 -5.50
CA THR A 63 -14.39 16.72 -4.69
C THR A 63 -13.89 18.12 -5.04
N ASN A 64 -14.53 19.16 -4.50
CA ASN A 64 -14.09 20.54 -4.69
C ASN A 64 -12.66 20.81 -4.19
N HIS A 65 -12.13 20.00 -3.27
CA HIS A 65 -10.86 20.26 -2.60
C HIS A 65 -9.81 19.18 -2.84
N ASN A 66 -10.23 17.93 -2.92
CA ASN A 66 -9.36 16.76 -2.96
C ASN A 66 -9.79 15.74 -4.02
N THR A 67 -8.89 14.84 -4.35
CA THR A 67 -9.22 13.60 -5.09
C THR A 67 -8.90 12.42 -4.17
N PHE A 68 -9.72 11.39 -4.17
CA PHE A 68 -9.42 10.18 -3.41
C PHE A 68 -9.72 8.93 -4.22
N ILE A 69 -9.04 7.84 -3.87
CA ILE A 69 -9.31 6.52 -4.42
C ILE A 69 -10.18 5.74 -3.43
N LYS A 70 -11.26 5.13 -3.92
CA LYS A 70 -11.98 4.08 -3.21
C LYS A 70 -11.77 2.75 -3.90
N ILE A 71 -11.38 1.76 -3.11
CA ILE A 71 -11.18 0.38 -3.57
C ILE A 71 -12.20 -0.49 -2.86
N TYR A 72 -12.88 -1.33 -3.61
CA TYR A 72 -13.81 -2.32 -3.07
C TYR A 72 -13.40 -3.71 -3.54
N LEU A 73 -13.19 -4.60 -2.58
CA LEU A 73 -13.00 -6.02 -2.81
C LEU A 73 -14.33 -6.73 -2.65
N TYR A 74 -14.67 -7.57 -3.62
CA TYR A 74 -15.88 -8.37 -3.60
C TYR A 74 -15.57 -9.86 -3.61
N GLU A 75 -16.40 -10.62 -2.89
CA GLU A 75 -16.52 -12.06 -3.05
C GLU A 75 -17.73 -12.39 -3.94
N LYS A 76 -17.47 -13.18 -4.99
CA LYS A 76 -18.52 -13.64 -5.92
C LYS A 76 -19.25 -14.83 -5.30
N ASN A 77 -20.55 -14.67 -5.06
CA ASN A 77 -21.47 -15.77 -4.86
C ASN A 77 -22.24 -16.05 -6.16
N ILE A 78 -22.96 -17.18 -6.22
CA ILE A 78 -23.69 -17.62 -7.42
C ILE A 78 -24.64 -16.52 -7.95
N ASN A 79 -25.26 -15.74 -7.06
CA ASN A 79 -26.32 -14.78 -7.41
C ASN A 79 -25.97 -13.31 -7.13
N TYR A 80 -24.91 -13.02 -6.38
CA TYR A 80 -24.56 -11.65 -5.98
C TYR A 80 -23.08 -11.49 -5.66
N CYS A 81 -22.61 -10.26 -5.66
CA CYS A 81 -21.28 -9.88 -5.16
C CYS A 81 -21.43 -9.21 -3.79
N GLU A 82 -20.68 -9.69 -2.80
CA GLU A 82 -20.65 -9.10 -1.46
C GLU A 82 -19.35 -8.34 -1.27
N ILE A 83 -19.40 -7.10 -0.75
CA ILE A 83 -18.19 -6.36 -0.38
C ILE A 83 -17.56 -7.07 0.82
N LYS A 84 -16.30 -7.48 0.69
CA LYS A 84 -15.52 -8.11 1.76
C LYS A 84 -14.54 -7.19 2.43
N ASP A 85 -14.00 -6.24 1.66
CA ASP A 85 -13.09 -5.24 2.20
C ASP A 85 -13.15 -3.97 1.35
N SER A 86 -12.67 -2.87 1.90
CA SER A 86 -12.58 -1.60 1.19
C SER A 86 -11.48 -0.72 1.76
N LEU A 87 -10.86 0.06 0.88
CA LEU A 87 -9.87 1.06 1.25
C LEU A 87 -10.27 2.42 0.69
N THR A 88 -9.97 3.47 1.45
CA THR A 88 -10.01 4.86 0.97
C THR A 88 -8.61 5.44 1.11
N ILE A 89 -8.09 5.99 0.02
CA ILE A 89 -6.76 6.60 -0.04
C ILE A 89 -6.94 8.04 -0.47
N GLU A 90 -6.57 8.97 0.41
CA GLU A 90 -6.65 10.40 0.16
C GLU A 90 -5.40 10.91 -0.54
N GLY A 91 -5.56 11.78 -1.54
CA GLY A 91 -4.45 12.44 -2.21
C GLY A 91 -4.82 13.88 -2.59
N THR A 92 -3.84 14.78 -2.52
CA THR A 92 -4.10 16.19 -2.86
C THR A 92 -4.37 16.37 -4.35
N ARG A 93 -3.74 15.56 -5.21
CA ARG A 93 -3.94 15.53 -6.68
C ARG A 93 -3.60 14.16 -7.24
N ILE A 94 -4.60 13.28 -7.28
CA ILE A 94 -4.44 11.94 -7.88
C ILE A 94 -4.59 12.08 -9.40
N ASN A 95 -3.56 11.68 -10.13
CA ASN A 95 -3.56 11.68 -11.60
C ASN A 95 -4.46 10.57 -12.17
N ASP A 96 -4.37 10.33 -13.48
CA ASP A 96 -5.12 9.28 -14.17
C ASP A 96 -4.89 7.91 -13.54
N LEU A 97 -6.00 7.17 -13.38
CA LEU A 97 -6.03 5.87 -12.74
C LEU A 97 -5.47 4.82 -13.71
N LYS A 98 -4.15 4.70 -13.74
CA LYS A 98 -3.44 3.63 -14.43
C LYS A 98 -3.26 2.47 -13.48
N VAL A 99 -3.90 1.33 -13.76
CA VAL A 99 -3.92 0.15 -12.91
C VAL A 99 -3.18 -1.00 -13.58
N GLU A 100 -2.30 -1.64 -12.83
CA GLU A 100 -1.61 -2.87 -13.17
C GLU A 100 -2.06 -3.98 -12.22
N VAL A 101 -2.34 -5.15 -12.78
CA VAL A 101 -2.68 -6.36 -12.03
C VAL A 101 -1.58 -7.37 -12.28
N ASN A 102 -0.72 -7.58 -11.29
CA ASN A 102 0.40 -8.52 -11.39
C ASN A 102 0.72 -9.15 -10.02
N ASP A 103 1.53 -10.19 -10.00
CA ASP A 103 2.10 -10.73 -8.77
C ASP A 103 3.32 -9.87 -8.40
N PHE A 104 3.26 -9.23 -7.23
CA PHE A 104 4.29 -8.29 -6.76
C PHE A 104 5.10 -8.84 -5.58
N ASN A 105 4.83 -10.07 -5.13
CA ASN A 105 5.49 -10.68 -3.97
C ASN A 105 5.84 -12.17 -4.17
N ASN A 106 5.64 -12.71 -5.37
CA ASN A 106 5.91 -14.09 -5.79
C ASN A 106 5.08 -15.17 -5.09
N ASP A 107 3.88 -14.82 -4.59
CA ASP A 107 3.00 -15.79 -3.96
C ASP A 107 2.03 -16.48 -4.95
N ASN A 108 2.19 -16.20 -6.25
CA ASN A 108 1.32 -16.61 -7.36
C ASN A 108 -0.10 -16.04 -7.29
N ILE A 109 -0.31 -14.98 -6.51
CA ILE A 109 -1.57 -14.26 -6.42
C ILE A 109 -1.39 -12.87 -7.01
N LYS A 110 -2.40 -12.44 -7.78
CA LYS A 110 -2.33 -11.14 -8.44
C LYS A 110 -2.79 -10.04 -7.49
N ASP A 111 -1.91 -9.08 -7.33
CA ASP A 111 -2.07 -7.86 -6.55
C ASP A 111 -2.39 -6.68 -7.48
N ILE A 112 -2.45 -5.47 -6.92
CA ILE A 112 -2.69 -4.24 -7.68
C ILE A 112 -1.64 -3.20 -7.39
N LEU A 113 -1.16 -2.58 -8.46
CA LEU A 113 -0.38 -1.36 -8.44
C LEU A 113 -1.13 -0.31 -9.25
N PHE A 114 -1.29 0.90 -8.73
CA PHE A 114 -1.86 1.99 -9.53
C PHE A 114 -1.14 3.31 -9.31
N THR A 115 -1.17 4.17 -10.32
CA THR A 115 -0.61 5.53 -10.22
C THR A 115 -1.48 6.39 -9.30
N SER A 116 -0.90 6.88 -8.21
CA SER A 116 -1.54 7.83 -7.29
C SER A 116 -1.05 9.27 -7.47
N GLY A 117 0.04 9.47 -8.23
CA GLY A 117 0.57 10.80 -8.50
C GLY A 117 1.74 10.79 -9.48
N MET A 118 2.35 11.97 -9.68
CA MET A 118 3.51 12.13 -10.56
C MET A 118 4.42 13.23 -10.01
N ALA A 119 5.72 12.98 -10.08
CA ALA A 119 6.76 13.89 -9.61
C ALA A 119 7.89 14.01 -10.66
N ALA A 120 8.90 14.82 -10.36
CA ALA A 120 10.09 15.01 -11.20
C ALA A 120 9.76 15.30 -12.68
N ARG A 121 8.83 16.23 -12.92
CA ARG A 121 8.38 16.64 -14.27
C ARG A 121 7.87 15.48 -15.14
N GLY A 122 7.32 14.44 -14.52
CA GLY A 122 6.78 13.28 -15.22
C GLY A 122 7.68 12.05 -15.22
N GLY A 123 8.93 12.16 -14.75
CA GLY A 123 9.85 11.04 -14.68
C GLY A 123 9.54 10.04 -13.56
N ASN A 124 8.82 10.46 -12.52
CA ASN A 124 8.49 9.63 -11.37
C ASN A 124 6.98 9.40 -11.29
N ASN A 125 6.52 8.20 -11.65
CA ASN A 125 5.15 7.76 -11.38
C ASN A 125 5.07 7.36 -9.91
N VAL A 126 4.33 8.14 -9.11
CA VAL A 126 4.06 7.81 -7.71
C VAL A 126 2.95 6.78 -7.69
N GLN A 127 3.17 5.63 -7.04
CA GLN A 127 2.29 4.48 -7.14
C GLN A 127 1.89 3.93 -5.76
N THR A 128 0.63 3.51 -5.66
CA THR A 128 0.10 2.77 -4.52
C THR A 128 0.12 1.27 -4.83
N LEU A 129 0.78 0.48 -3.98
CA LEU A 129 0.78 -0.99 -4.05
C LEU A 129 -0.18 -1.57 -3.01
N ILE A 130 -1.10 -2.41 -3.45
CA ILE A 130 -2.06 -3.15 -2.62
C ILE A 130 -1.90 -4.64 -2.87
N LEU A 131 -1.53 -5.38 -1.83
CA LEU A 131 -1.45 -6.85 -1.90
C LEU A 131 -2.78 -7.49 -1.51
N TYR A 132 -3.13 -8.60 -2.14
CA TYR A 132 -4.28 -9.40 -1.74
C TYR A 132 -3.91 -10.43 -0.68
N SER A 133 -4.64 -10.48 0.43
CA SER A 133 -4.50 -11.53 1.44
C SER A 133 -5.57 -12.61 1.24
N PRO A 134 -5.26 -13.80 0.70
CA PRO A 134 -6.26 -14.87 0.55
C PRO A 134 -6.76 -15.38 1.90
N LYS A 135 -5.89 -15.40 2.92
CA LYS A 135 -6.21 -15.91 4.26
C LYS A 135 -7.32 -15.09 4.92
N ASN A 136 -7.25 -13.76 4.78
CA ASN A 136 -8.18 -12.83 5.41
C ASN A 136 -9.23 -12.29 4.43
N LYS A 137 -9.09 -12.60 3.13
CA LYS A 137 -9.84 -11.99 2.03
C LYS A 137 -9.84 -10.46 2.12
N SER A 138 -8.65 -9.88 2.33
CA SER A 138 -8.47 -8.46 2.62
C SER A 138 -7.48 -7.79 1.66
N LEU A 139 -7.54 -6.46 1.62
CA LEU A 139 -6.64 -5.58 0.89
C LEU A 139 -5.55 -5.08 1.84
N ASN A 140 -4.29 -5.42 1.56
CA ASN A 140 -3.14 -5.00 2.35
C ASN A 140 -2.42 -3.85 1.64
N TRP A 141 -2.65 -2.62 2.11
CA TRP A 141 -1.95 -1.45 1.58
C TRP A 141 -0.50 -1.38 2.04
N ILE A 142 0.44 -1.27 1.10
CA ILE A 142 1.85 -0.95 1.37
C ILE A 142 2.00 0.56 1.53
N LYS A 143 1.96 1.02 2.78
CA LYS A 143 1.73 2.44 3.15
C LYS A 143 2.81 3.40 2.65
N ASN A 144 4.02 2.93 2.44
CA ASN A 144 5.14 3.75 1.96
C ASN A 144 5.50 3.50 0.49
N SER A 145 4.64 2.81 -0.28
CA SER A 145 4.91 2.56 -1.71
C SER A 145 5.09 3.86 -2.51
N GLU A 146 4.39 4.92 -2.12
CA GLU A 146 4.45 6.23 -2.77
C GLU A 146 5.81 6.94 -2.61
N ASN A 147 6.61 6.54 -1.61
CA ASN A 147 7.96 7.07 -1.43
C ASN A 147 8.95 6.50 -2.48
N PHE A 148 8.54 5.47 -3.21
CA PHE A 148 9.36 4.72 -4.16
C PHE A 148 8.67 4.74 -5.53
N PRO A 149 8.84 5.78 -6.35
CA PRO A 149 8.20 5.85 -7.65
C PRO A 149 8.73 4.79 -8.63
N ASN A 150 7.92 4.52 -9.66
CA ASN A 150 8.23 3.60 -10.74
C ASN A 150 8.50 2.16 -10.24
N LEU A 151 7.65 1.66 -9.34
CA LEU A 151 7.72 0.30 -8.81
C LEU A 151 7.56 -0.75 -9.90
N MET A 152 8.37 -1.80 -9.83
CA MET A 152 8.19 -3.04 -10.58
C MET A 152 8.57 -4.23 -9.70
N TYR A 153 8.02 -5.40 -10.02
CA TYR A 153 8.54 -6.64 -9.47
C TYR A 153 9.82 -7.08 -10.23
N ASN A 154 10.80 -7.54 -9.47
CA ASN A 154 12.06 -8.06 -9.94
C ASN A 154 12.14 -9.56 -9.62
N GLU A 155 11.78 -10.38 -10.59
CA GLU A 155 11.84 -11.84 -10.50
C GLU A 155 13.25 -12.37 -10.21
N LYS A 156 14.28 -11.69 -10.72
CA LYS A 156 15.68 -12.14 -10.58
C LYS A 156 16.16 -12.12 -9.14
N LEU A 157 15.77 -11.10 -8.38
CA LEU A 157 16.14 -10.92 -6.98
C LEU A 157 15.00 -11.20 -6.00
N ASP A 158 13.86 -11.63 -6.54
CA ASP A 158 12.61 -11.86 -5.81
C ASP A 158 12.25 -10.66 -4.93
N CYS A 159 12.21 -9.47 -5.51
CA CYS A 159 12.02 -8.23 -4.74
C CYS A 159 11.21 -7.19 -5.53
N ILE A 160 10.81 -6.12 -4.87
CA ILE A 160 10.35 -4.93 -5.57
C ILE A 160 11.57 -4.09 -5.91
N ASP A 161 11.62 -3.53 -7.10
CA ASP A 161 12.59 -2.49 -7.45
C ASP A 161 11.88 -1.18 -7.81
N ALA A 162 12.50 -0.06 -7.46
CA ALA A 162 11.99 1.29 -7.71
C ALA A 162 13.05 2.09 -8.43
N CYS A 163 12.66 2.87 -9.44
CA CYS A 163 13.58 3.67 -10.25
C CYS A 163 13.27 5.15 -10.06
N ILE A 164 14.09 5.86 -9.28
CA ILE A 164 13.81 7.24 -8.89
C ILE A 164 14.70 8.20 -9.68
N LEU A 165 14.10 9.20 -10.31
CA LEU A 165 14.81 10.27 -11.02
C LEU A 165 14.92 11.52 -10.14
N THR A 166 16.15 11.94 -9.83
CA THR A 166 16.46 13.11 -8.95
C THR A 166 17.66 13.94 -9.46
N GLY A 167 17.80 14.07 -10.79
CA GLY A 167 18.97 14.69 -11.44
C GLY A 167 20.08 13.67 -11.78
N GLY A 168 20.04 12.52 -11.12
CA GLY A 168 20.54 11.25 -11.64
C GLY A 168 19.41 10.21 -11.65
N GLN A 169 19.78 8.94 -11.65
CA GLN A 169 18.86 7.82 -11.48
C GLN A 169 19.34 6.95 -10.32
N THR A 170 18.41 6.50 -9.48
CA THR A 170 18.71 5.50 -8.47
C THR A 170 17.72 4.35 -8.58
N THR A 171 18.22 3.11 -8.75
CA THR A 171 17.43 1.90 -8.58
C THR A 171 17.57 1.42 -7.14
N TYR A 172 16.46 1.44 -6.40
CA TYR A 172 16.37 0.82 -5.08
C TYR A 172 15.85 -0.61 -5.19
N PHE A 173 16.44 -1.52 -4.43
CA PHE A 173 15.96 -2.89 -4.26
C PHE A 173 15.33 -3.03 -2.87
N LEU A 174 14.07 -3.47 -2.87
CA LEU A 174 13.14 -3.36 -1.75
C LEU A 174 12.53 -4.72 -1.41
N LYS A 175 12.48 -5.08 -0.13
CA LYS A 175 11.69 -6.21 0.37
C LYS A 175 10.40 -5.70 0.99
N ILE A 176 9.31 -6.41 0.72
CA ILE A 176 8.05 -6.20 1.43
C ILE A 176 8.21 -6.78 2.84
N LYS A 177 7.99 -5.95 3.85
CA LYS A 177 7.94 -6.36 5.27
C LYS A 177 6.69 -5.75 5.90
N ASN A 178 5.74 -6.60 6.24
CA ASN A 178 4.41 -6.19 6.71
C ASN A 178 3.72 -5.27 5.69
N ASP A 179 3.38 -4.04 6.09
CA ASP A 179 2.71 -3.02 5.30
C ASP A 179 3.69 -2.00 4.69
N SER A 180 4.97 -2.36 4.53
CA SER A 180 6.02 -1.43 4.10
C SER A 180 7.06 -2.06 3.17
N LEU A 181 7.60 -1.25 2.26
CA LEU A 181 8.83 -1.52 1.51
C LEU A 181 10.05 -1.15 2.36
N LYS A 182 11.04 -2.04 2.39
CA LYS A 182 12.32 -1.85 3.09
C LYS A 182 13.47 -2.05 2.13
N GLU A 183 14.31 -1.02 2.01
CA GLU A 183 15.52 -1.06 1.20
C GLU A 183 16.52 -2.08 1.75
N PHE A 184 17.26 -2.73 0.85
CA PHE A 184 18.40 -3.57 1.22
C PHE A 184 19.62 -3.35 0.31
N ALA A 185 19.42 -2.82 -0.89
CA ALA A 185 20.48 -2.41 -1.80
C ALA A 185 20.00 -1.25 -2.69
N ASN A 186 20.93 -0.50 -3.26
CA ASN A 186 20.66 0.48 -4.30
C ASN A 186 21.80 0.53 -5.32
N VAL A 187 21.47 0.96 -6.54
CA VAL A 187 22.43 1.33 -7.59
C VAL A 187 22.11 2.76 -8.01
N ASP A 188 23.05 3.67 -7.82
CA ASP A 188 22.94 5.08 -8.16
C ASP A 188 23.81 5.41 -9.38
N GLN A 189 23.18 5.92 -10.43
CA GLN A 189 23.82 6.39 -11.65
C GLN A 189 23.78 7.92 -11.69
N ARG A 190 24.94 8.54 -11.48
CA ARG A 190 25.12 10.00 -11.54
C ARG A 190 26.57 10.40 -11.69
N ASP A 191 26.78 11.63 -12.17
CA ASP A 191 28.10 12.28 -12.21
C ASP A 191 29.18 11.45 -12.92
N GLY A 192 28.79 10.70 -13.97
CA GLY A 192 29.69 9.82 -14.73
C GLY A 192 30.16 8.59 -13.94
N ARG A 193 29.35 8.13 -12.97
CA ARG A 193 29.61 6.95 -12.15
C ARG A 193 28.35 6.11 -11.96
N ILE A 194 28.56 4.81 -11.77
CA ILE A 194 27.56 3.91 -11.19
C ILE A 194 28.12 3.42 -9.85
N ILE A 195 27.39 3.71 -8.78
CA ILE A 195 27.74 3.36 -7.41
C ILE A 195 26.71 2.37 -6.90
N THR A 196 27.18 1.27 -6.31
CA THR A 196 26.31 0.30 -5.66
C THR A 196 26.54 0.28 -4.17
N GLU A 197 25.45 0.32 -3.41
CA GLU A 197 25.48 0.23 -1.96
C GLU A 197 24.54 -0.88 -1.45
N ILE A 198 24.93 -1.48 -0.32
CA ILE A 198 24.07 -2.40 0.44
C ILE A 198 23.81 -1.85 1.83
N LEU A 199 22.62 -2.11 2.36
CA LEU A 199 22.26 -1.77 3.72
C LEU A 199 22.72 -2.89 4.66
N ASP A 200 23.59 -2.57 5.62
CA ASP A 200 24.06 -3.54 6.59
C ASP A 200 23.00 -3.85 7.67
N LYS A 201 23.29 -4.84 8.53
CA LYS A 201 22.41 -5.26 9.63
C LYS A 201 22.11 -4.15 10.66
N ASN A 202 22.92 -3.09 10.71
CA ASN A 202 22.75 -1.95 11.61
C ASN A 202 22.00 -0.80 10.92
N GLY A 203 21.58 -0.97 9.66
CA GLY A 203 20.93 0.09 8.88
C GLY A 203 21.92 1.11 8.31
N LYS A 204 23.21 0.79 8.21
CA LYS A 204 24.21 1.65 7.59
C LYS A 204 24.48 1.23 6.14
N TRP A 205 24.45 2.20 5.23
CA TRP A 205 24.83 2.00 3.84
C TRP A 205 26.34 1.78 3.69
N LYS A 206 26.70 0.81 2.86
CA LYS A 206 28.08 0.47 2.51
C LYS A 206 28.21 0.37 1.00
N GLU A 207 29.05 1.21 0.41
CA GLU A 207 29.51 1.08 -0.98
C GLU A 207 30.23 -0.26 -1.17
N ILE A 208 29.84 -0.99 -2.21
CA ILE A 208 30.45 -2.27 -2.60
C ILE A 208 31.06 -2.23 -4.00
N GLU A 209 30.62 -1.31 -4.84
CA GLU A 209 31.15 -1.14 -6.18
C GLU A 209 30.98 0.31 -6.63
N ASN A 210 31.95 0.81 -7.39
CA ASN A 210 31.98 2.18 -7.87
C ASN A 210 32.78 2.26 -9.16
N ILE A 211 32.07 2.28 -10.28
CA ILE A 211 32.64 2.21 -11.62
C ILE A 211 32.41 3.51 -12.37
N LYS A 212 33.31 3.79 -13.33
CA LYS A 212 33.12 4.90 -14.27
C LYS A 212 31.93 4.56 -15.18
N ASP A 213 31.12 5.58 -15.45
CA ASP A 213 29.99 5.51 -16.36
C ASP A 213 30.09 6.62 -17.41
N GLU A 214 29.69 6.30 -18.63
CA GLU A 214 29.58 7.25 -19.74
C GLU A 214 28.14 7.13 -20.28
N PRO A 215 27.14 7.61 -19.53
CA PRO A 215 25.75 7.28 -19.79
C PRO A 215 25.24 7.96 -21.05
N GLU A 216 24.68 7.18 -21.97
CA GLU A 216 23.84 7.68 -23.07
C GLU A 216 22.41 7.99 -22.57
N SER A 217 21.98 7.33 -21.49
CA SER A 217 20.66 7.48 -20.87
C SER A 217 20.69 7.12 -19.38
N PHE A 218 19.60 7.44 -18.67
CA PHE A 218 19.36 6.90 -17.33
C PHE A 218 18.87 5.46 -17.43
N ASP A 219 19.62 4.53 -16.86
CA ASP A 219 19.35 3.11 -16.87
C ASP A 219 18.59 2.68 -15.61
N ARG A 220 17.73 1.67 -15.73
CA ARG A 220 17.17 0.95 -14.58
C ARG A 220 17.97 -0.32 -14.39
N PHE A 221 18.27 -0.71 -13.16
CA PHE A 221 19.05 -1.91 -12.87
C PHE A 221 18.16 -3.08 -12.43
N ILE A 222 18.51 -4.30 -12.84
CA ILE A 222 17.82 -5.54 -12.41
C ILE A 222 18.65 -6.34 -11.41
N ASN A 223 19.95 -6.04 -11.29
CA ASN A 223 20.81 -6.56 -10.25
C ASN A 223 21.80 -5.48 -9.79
N PHE A 224 22.27 -5.62 -8.55
CA PHE A 224 23.25 -4.74 -7.93
C PHE A 224 24.62 -5.42 -7.75
N ASN A 225 24.68 -6.76 -7.67
CA ASN A 225 25.94 -7.48 -7.55
C ASN A 225 25.88 -8.84 -8.30
N PRO A 226 26.51 -8.98 -9.48
CA PRO A 226 27.15 -7.90 -10.24
C PRO A 226 26.12 -6.86 -10.71
N ILE A 227 26.56 -5.63 -10.97
CA ILE A 227 25.72 -4.58 -11.58
C ILE A 227 25.17 -5.07 -12.91
N GLU A 228 23.86 -4.99 -13.10
CA GLU A 228 23.20 -5.40 -14.34
C GLU A 228 22.05 -4.47 -14.69
N LYS A 229 22.11 -3.91 -15.90
CA LYS A 229 21.06 -3.06 -16.46
C LYS A 229 19.86 -3.91 -16.89
N ARG A 230 18.65 -3.40 -16.65
CA ARG A 230 17.39 -3.95 -17.17
C ARG A 230 17.31 -3.60 -18.66
N LYS A 231 17.29 -4.61 -19.51
CA LYS A 231 17.15 -4.46 -20.97
C LYS A 231 15.71 -4.24 -21.39
#